data_AF-A0A7Z0SD72-F1
#
_entry.id   AF-A0A7Z0SD72-F1
#
_cell.length_a   1.000
_cell.length_b   1.000
_cell.length_c   1.000
_cell.angle_alpha   90.00
_cell.angle_beta   90.00
_cell.angle_gamma   90.00
#
_symmetry.space_group_name_H-M   'P 1'
#
loop_
_entity.id
_entity.type
_entity.pdbx_description
1 polymer ?
#
loop_
_entity_poly.entity_id
_entity_poly.type
_entity_poly.pdbx_seq_one_letter_code
_entity_poly.pdbx_strand_id
1 'polypeptide(L)'
;MLIAYPLEIQKSQLIEYGSAKAGFVQKVLEVGRQSSDAKQQPEYRIRLNEKDNPNVQFATLIHELAHLYLGHLGGDKYLKIKDRSRTVHSERELEAESVSYIVCCRNGVKSKAESYLADYVEQNTTVDSIDLYTLLKVAGQIETLLGLAEHTKFK
;
A
#
# COMPACT_ATOMS: atom_id res chain seq x y z
N MET A 1 18.48 17.76 -25.66
CA MET A 1 17.01 17.68 -25.80
C MET A 1 16.52 16.60 -24.85
N LEU A 2 16.26 16.97 -23.59
CA LEU A 2 15.78 16.04 -22.56
C LEU A 2 14.26 16.07 -22.59
N ILE A 3 13.64 15.01 -23.07
CA ILE A 3 12.19 14.83 -23.03
C ILE A 3 11.86 14.42 -21.59
N ALA A 4 11.53 15.41 -20.77
CA ALA A 4 10.82 15.20 -19.52
C ALA A 4 9.40 14.75 -19.89
N TYR A 5 9.06 13.49 -19.63
CA TYR A 5 7.66 13.10 -19.56
C TYR A 5 7.13 13.60 -18.21
N PRO A 6 6.22 14.59 -18.17
CA PRO A 6 5.45 14.82 -16.97
C PRO A 6 4.59 13.57 -16.78
N LEU A 7 4.85 12.81 -15.72
CA LEU A 7 3.83 11.95 -15.14
C LEU A 7 2.79 12.88 -14.51
N GLU A 8 1.95 13.48 -15.37
CA GLU A 8 0.64 13.92 -14.95
C GLU A 8 -0.13 12.66 -14.57
N ILE A 9 -0.03 12.30 -13.29
CA ILE A 9 -1.04 11.44 -12.66
C ILE A 9 -2.32 12.27 -12.74
N GLN A 10 -3.13 12.02 -13.78
CA GLN A 10 -4.48 12.52 -13.82
C GLN A 10 -5.16 12.08 -12.53
N LYS A 11 -5.51 13.08 -11.73
CA LYS A 11 -6.06 13.02 -10.37
C LYS A 11 -7.49 12.44 -10.34
N SER A 12 -7.80 11.52 -11.25
CA SER A 12 -9.16 11.07 -11.55
C SER A 12 -9.18 9.57 -11.83
N GLN A 13 -9.53 8.81 -10.78
CA GLN A 13 -10.27 7.53 -10.74
C GLN A 13 -9.65 6.61 -9.67
N LEU A 14 -10.26 6.28 -8.54
CA LEU A 14 -11.47 6.71 -7.83
C LEU A 14 -11.21 6.26 -6.37
N ILE A 15 -10.96 7.19 -5.44
CA ILE A 15 -11.14 6.89 -4.01
C ILE A 15 -12.63 7.08 -3.77
N GLU A 16 -13.39 5.99 -3.68
CA GLU A 16 -14.81 6.04 -3.34
C GLU A 16 -14.96 6.03 -1.83
N TYR A 17 -15.60 7.05 -1.27
CA TYR A 17 -15.92 7.09 0.15
C TYR A 17 -17.24 6.34 0.38
N GLY A 18 -17.26 5.39 1.32
CA GLY A 18 -18.44 4.59 1.61
C GLY A 18 -18.57 4.26 3.09
N SER A 19 -19.76 3.86 3.55
CA SER A 19 -20.01 3.51 4.95
C SER A 19 -19.71 2.02 5.22
N ALA A 20 -18.45 1.67 5.49
CA ALA A 20 -18.09 0.30 5.83
C ALA A 20 -18.39 0.01 7.31
N LYS A 21 -19.16 -1.06 7.58
CA LYS A 21 -19.45 -1.55 8.94
C LYS A 21 -18.23 -2.28 9.49
N ALA A 22 -17.94 -2.03 10.76
CA ALA A 22 -16.88 -2.68 11.52
C ALA A 22 -17.05 -4.20 11.53
N GLY A 23 -15.95 -4.91 11.25
CA GLY A 23 -15.80 -6.34 11.47
C GLY A 23 -15.75 -7.17 10.18
N PHE A 24 -14.64 -7.88 10.01
CA PHE A 24 -14.33 -8.89 8.99
C PHE A 24 -14.01 -8.37 7.58
N VAL A 25 -12.70 -8.31 7.29
CA VAL A 25 -12.02 -8.47 5.98
C VAL A 25 -12.94 -8.24 4.77
N GLN A 26 -13.43 -7.02 4.61
CA GLN A 26 -14.14 -6.62 3.42
C GLN A 26 -13.09 -5.92 2.57
N LYS A 27 -12.55 -6.61 1.55
CA LYS A 27 -11.52 -6.09 0.65
C LYS A 27 -11.85 -4.65 0.28
N VAL A 28 -11.07 -3.72 0.82
CA VAL A 28 -11.24 -2.29 0.62
C VAL A 28 -10.75 -1.91 -0.78
N LEU A 29 -9.86 -2.72 -1.36
CA LEU A 29 -9.37 -2.59 -2.72
C LEU A 29 -10.07 -3.54 -3.71
N GLU A 30 -10.73 -2.96 -4.71
CA GLU A 30 -11.33 -3.65 -5.85
C GLU A 30 -10.38 -3.58 -7.07
N VAL A 31 -10.02 -4.75 -7.58
CA VAL A 31 -9.22 -4.90 -8.80
C VAL A 31 -10.18 -4.96 -9.99
N GLY A 32 -10.29 -3.86 -10.75
CA GLY A 32 -11.10 -3.82 -11.96
C GLY A 32 -10.39 -4.47 -13.13
N ARG A 33 -9.18 -3.99 -13.44
CA ARG A 33 -8.32 -4.54 -14.50
C ARG A 33 -6.85 -4.48 -14.11
N GLN A 34 -6.19 -5.63 -14.08
CA GLN A 34 -4.74 -5.69 -14.00
C GLN A 34 -4.12 -5.53 -15.37
N SER A 35 -2.93 -4.92 -15.41
CA SER A 35 -2.22 -4.75 -16.66
C SER A 35 -1.43 -5.99 -17.07
N SER A 36 -1.72 -6.50 -18.28
CA SER A 36 -0.98 -7.61 -18.90
C SER A 36 0.14 -7.16 -19.86
N ASP A 37 0.23 -5.86 -20.14
CA ASP A 37 1.20 -5.22 -21.02
C ASP A 37 1.63 -3.85 -20.46
N ALA A 38 2.92 -3.50 -20.59
CA ALA A 38 3.47 -2.26 -20.01
C ALA A 38 2.85 -0.96 -20.54
N LYS A 39 2.03 -1.00 -21.61
CA LYS A 39 1.34 0.16 -22.20
C LYS A 39 -0.14 0.25 -21.78
N GLN A 40 -0.68 -0.79 -21.15
CA GLN A 40 -2.08 -0.82 -20.74
C GLN A 40 -2.20 -0.34 -19.29
N GLN A 41 -2.90 0.77 -19.06
CA GLN A 41 -3.15 1.25 -17.70
C GLN A 41 -4.09 0.30 -16.95
N PRO A 42 -3.79 -0.03 -15.69
CA PRO A 42 -4.69 -0.81 -14.85
C PRO A 42 -5.78 0.06 -14.22
N GLU A 43 -6.78 -0.59 -13.64
CA GLU A 43 -7.87 0.05 -12.91
C GLU A 43 -8.03 -0.59 -11.53
N TYR A 44 -7.86 0.24 -10.50
CA TYR A 44 -8.01 -0.12 -9.09
C TYR A 44 -8.92 0.90 -8.41
N ARG A 45 -9.77 0.45 -7.49
CA ARG A 45 -10.60 1.32 -6.65
C ARG A 45 -10.38 0.98 -5.18
N ILE A 46 -10.25 2.00 -4.35
CA ILE A 46 -10.07 1.83 -2.90
C ILE A 46 -11.23 2.51 -2.19
N ARG A 47 -11.88 1.80 -1.27
CA ARG A 47 -13.06 2.25 -0.52
C ARG A 47 -12.79 2.51 0.97
N LEU A 48 -12.65 3.77 1.34
CA LEU A 48 -12.41 4.12 2.75
C LEU A 48 -13.72 4.35 3.49
N ASN A 49 -13.73 3.98 4.77
CA ASN A 49 -14.86 4.23 5.66
C ASN A 49 -14.90 5.70 6.05
N GLU A 50 -15.96 6.41 5.66
CA GLU A 50 -16.14 7.83 5.94
C GLU A 50 -16.19 8.18 7.45
N LYS A 51 -16.57 7.20 8.29
CA LYS A 51 -16.75 7.40 9.74
C LYS A 51 -15.45 7.27 10.53
N ASP A 52 -14.43 6.66 9.92
CA ASP A 52 -13.14 6.52 10.55
C ASP A 52 -12.41 7.86 10.58
N ASN A 53 -11.61 8.09 11.62
CA ASN A 53 -10.81 9.31 11.69
C ASN A 53 -9.72 9.30 10.59
N PRO A 54 -9.19 10.48 10.22
CA PRO A 54 -8.23 10.59 9.11
C PRO A 54 -6.98 9.71 9.26
N ASN A 55 -6.48 9.49 10.47
CA ASN A 55 -5.31 8.63 10.68
C ASN A 55 -5.63 7.17 10.38
N VAL A 56 -6.82 6.70 10.77
CA VAL A 56 -7.29 5.35 10.46
C VAL A 56 -7.52 5.19 8.96
N GLN A 57 -8.18 6.16 8.32
CA GLN A 57 -8.36 6.16 6.87
C GLN A 57 -7.03 6.13 6.12
N PHE A 58 -6.05 6.91 6.58
CA PHE A 58 -4.71 6.92 6.01
C PHE A 58 -4.02 5.56 6.17
N ALA A 59 -4.00 4.99 7.37
CA ALA A 59 -3.40 3.68 7.61
C ALA A 59 -4.06 2.57 6.76
N THR A 60 -5.39 2.59 6.62
CA THR A 60 -6.12 1.67 5.74
C THR A 60 -5.75 1.86 4.28
N LEU A 61 -5.65 3.10 3.80
CA LEU A 61 -5.22 3.39 2.43
C LEU A 61 -3.82 2.82 2.16
N ILE A 62 -2.86 3.05 3.06
CA ILE A 62 -1.50 2.55 2.88
C ILE A 62 -1.47 1.02 2.90
N HIS A 63 -2.19 0.39 3.82
CA HIS A 63 -2.27 -1.07 3.94
C HIS A 63 -2.76 -1.70 2.62
N GLU A 64 -3.81 -1.17 2.03
CA GLU A 64 -4.35 -1.67 0.75
C GLU A 64 -3.40 -1.41 -0.43
N LEU A 65 -2.75 -0.24 -0.47
CA LEU A 65 -1.71 0.03 -1.45
C LEU A 65 -0.50 -0.90 -1.28
N ALA A 66 -0.17 -1.30 -0.04
CA ALA A 66 0.90 -2.26 0.21
C ALA A 66 0.55 -3.62 -0.38
N HIS A 67 -0.69 -4.12 -0.21
CA HIS A 67 -1.13 -5.35 -0.87
C HIS A 67 -0.98 -5.28 -2.40
N LEU A 68 -1.31 -4.14 -3.01
CA LEU A 68 -1.11 -3.94 -4.44
C LEU A 68 0.37 -4.00 -4.81
N TYR A 69 1.21 -3.13 -4.24
CA TYR A 69 2.62 -2.98 -4.65
C TYR A 69 3.52 -4.15 -4.24
N LEU A 70 3.15 -4.91 -3.20
CA LEU A 70 3.79 -6.18 -2.85
C LEU A 70 3.37 -7.33 -3.76
N GLY A 71 2.36 -7.12 -4.63
CA GLY A 71 1.88 -8.13 -5.57
C GLY A 71 0.95 -9.18 -4.97
N HIS A 72 0.41 -8.93 -3.78
CA HIS A 72 -0.50 -9.84 -3.08
C HIS A 72 -1.83 -10.03 -3.82
N LEU A 73 -2.17 -9.07 -4.68
CA LEU A 73 -3.37 -9.07 -5.52
C LEU A 73 -3.11 -9.59 -6.94
N GLY A 74 -1.91 -10.05 -7.24
CA GLY A 74 -1.47 -10.45 -8.58
C GLY A 74 -0.45 -9.49 -9.17
N GLY A 75 0.16 -9.89 -10.28
CA GLY A 75 1.15 -9.08 -10.99
C GLY A 75 0.50 -7.98 -11.84
N ASP A 76 1.26 -6.93 -12.10
CA ASP A 76 0.86 -5.82 -12.97
C ASP A 76 2.05 -5.34 -13.80
N LYS A 77 1.98 -5.47 -15.13
CA LYS A 77 3.13 -5.12 -16.00
C LYS A 77 3.33 -3.61 -16.15
N TYR A 78 2.28 -2.81 -16.07
CA TYR A 78 2.36 -1.36 -16.17
C TYR A 78 3.04 -0.77 -14.92
N LEU A 79 2.63 -1.23 -13.74
CA LEU A 79 3.20 -0.83 -12.45
C LEU A 79 4.49 -1.58 -12.09
N LYS A 80 4.90 -2.56 -12.92
CA LYS A 80 6.08 -3.43 -12.72
C LYS A 80 6.01 -4.24 -11.42
N ILE A 81 4.82 -4.69 -11.06
CA ILE A 81 4.53 -5.50 -9.87
C ILE A 81 4.66 -6.98 -10.24
N LYS A 82 5.46 -7.72 -9.46
CA LYS A 82 5.57 -9.17 -9.60
C LYS A 82 4.38 -9.84 -8.92
N ASP A 83 3.88 -10.92 -9.50
CA ASP A 83 2.80 -11.70 -8.88
C ASP A 83 3.31 -12.43 -7.62
N ARG A 84 2.75 -12.09 -6.46
CA ARG A 84 2.93 -12.76 -5.16
C ARG A 84 1.58 -13.16 -4.57
N SER A 85 0.57 -13.38 -5.41
CA SER A 85 -0.79 -13.79 -5.00
C SER A 85 -0.86 -15.18 -4.36
N ARG A 86 0.25 -15.93 -4.34
CA ARG A 86 0.38 -17.27 -3.73
C ARG A 86 1.03 -17.28 -2.34
N THR A 87 1.57 -16.15 -1.87
CA THR A 87 2.11 -16.01 -0.50
C THR A 87 1.06 -16.40 0.54
N VAL A 88 1.38 -16.95 1.71
CA VAL A 88 0.32 -17.29 2.67
C VAL A 88 -0.35 -16.03 3.23
N HIS A 89 -1.65 -16.11 3.57
CA HIS A 89 -2.43 -14.94 3.97
C HIS A 89 -1.78 -14.20 5.16
N SER A 90 -1.35 -14.91 6.19
CA SER A 90 -0.70 -14.32 7.37
C SER A 90 0.54 -13.51 7.03
N GLU A 91 1.38 -13.99 6.13
CA GLU A 91 2.56 -13.25 5.65
C GLU A 91 2.15 -12.00 4.86
N ARG A 92 1.13 -12.10 4.01
CA ARG A 92 0.65 -10.94 3.22
C ARG A 92 0.16 -9.80 4.11
N GLU A 93 -0.63 -10.13 5.14
CA GLU A 93 -1.14 -9.15 6.10
C GLU A 93 0.00 -8.54 6.91
N LEU A 94 0.95 -9.37 7.36
CA LEU A 94 2.11 -8.88 8.11
C LEU A 94 2.96 -7.90 7.30
N GLU A 95 3.27 -8.25 6.05
CA GLU A 95 4.03 -7.37 5.15
C GLU A 95 3.28 -6.07 4.85
N ALA A 96 1.96 -6.15 4.59
CA ALA A 96 1.13 -4.98 4.31
C ALA A 96 1.03 -4.05 5.53
N GLU A 97 0.81 -4.61 6.72
CA GLU A 97 0.75 -3.87 7.98
C GLU A 97 2.11 -3.23 8.31
N SER A 98 3.22 -3.94 8.03
CA SER A 98 4.58 -3.43 8.20
C SER A 98 4.84 -2.20 7.32
N VAL A 99 4.43 -2.23 6.06
CA VAL A 99 4.53 -1.07 5.16
C VAL A 99 3.65 0.08 5.66
N SER A 100 2.41 -0.21 6.06
CA SER A 100 1.49 0.79 6.62
C SER A 100 2.09 1.50 7.83
N TYR A 101 2.68 0.73 8.75
CA TYR A 101 3.39 1.25 9.90
C TYR A 101 4.55 2.17 9.50
N ILE A 102 5.44 1.72 8.61
CA ILE A 102 6.61 2.51 8.18
C ILE A 102 6.18 3.87 7.61
N VAL A 103 5.20 3.89 6.70
CA VAL A 103 4.72 5.13 6.08
C VAL A 103 4.02 6.01 7.10
N CYS A 104 3.16 5.45 7.98
CA CYS A 104 2.50 6.20 9.03
C CYS A 104 3.51 6.88 9.96
N CYS A 105 4.51 6.15 10.44
CA CYS A 105 5.55 6.69 11.31
C CYS A 105 6.36 7.80 10.66
N ARG A 106 6.79 7.62 9.40
CA ARG A 106 7.55 8.65 8.66
C ARG A 106 6.77 9.94 8.44
N ASN A 107 5.45 9.85 8.39
CA ASN A 107 4.56 10.98 8.19
C ASN A 107 3.93 11.49 9.50
N GLY A 108 4.38 11.02 10.66
CA GLY A 108 3.89 11.47 11.98
C GLY A 108 2.43 11.05 12.27
N VAL A 109 1.91 10.06 11.56
CA VAL A 109 0.54 9.56 11.72
C VAL A 109 0.53 8.44 12.76
N LYS A 110 -0.17 8.67 13.87
CA LYS A 110 -0.41 7.61 14.86
C LYS A 110 -1.46 6.65 14.35
N SER A 111 -1.10 5.39 14.16
CA SER A 111 -2.00 4.30 13.74
C SER A 111 -1.98 3.16 14.76
N LYS A 112 -2.93 2.22 14.63
CA LYS A 112 -2.97 1.00 15.46
C LYS A 112 -1.99 -0.08 15.00
N ALA A 113 -1.27 0.15 13.90
CA ALA A 113 -0.33 -0.81 13.32
C ALA A 113 0.81 -1.16 14.30
N GLU A 114 1.20 -0.21 15.17
CA GLU A 114 2.16 -0.44 16.26
C GLU A 114 1.76 -1.62 17.15
N SER A 115 0.51 -1.65 17.61
CA SER A 115 0.03 -2.70 18.50
C SER A 115 -0.01 -4.06 17.79
N TYR A 116 -0.42 -4.07 16.52
CA TYR A 116 -0.52 -5.32 15.76
C TYR A 116 0.86 -5.94 15.49
N LEU A 117 1.85 -5.13 15.15
CA LEU A 117 3.23 -5.59 14.93
C LEU A 117 3.89 -6.03 16.24
N ALA A 118 3.64 -5.32 17.35
CA ALA A 118 4.13 -5.72 18.67
C ALA A 118 3.57 -7.10 19.07
N ASP A 119 2.25 -7.29 18.94
CA ASP A 119 1.59 -8.58 19.22
C ASP A 119 2.15 -9.71 18.34
N TYR A 120 2.46 -9.43 17.06
CA TYR A 120 3.04 -10.42 16.14
C TYR A 120 4.45 -10.85 16.55
N VAL A 121 5.32 -9.90 16.91
CA VAL A 121 6.70 -10.16 17.35
C VAL A 121 6.72 -10.92 18.67
N GLU A 122 5.78 -10.65 19.58
CA GLU A 122 5.65 -11.42 20.82
C GLU A 122 5.22 -12.88 20.58
N GLN A 123 4.38 -13.12 19.56
CA GLN A 123 3.84 -14.45 19.26
C GLN A 123 4.73 -15.29 18.32
N ASN A 124 5.61 -14.67 17.54
CA ASN A 124 6.44 -15.33 16.53
C ASN A 124 7.94 -15.09 16.80
N THR A 125 8.69 -16.18 16.98
CA THR A 125 10.09 -16.14 17.44
C THR A 125 11.11 -15.83 16.34
N THR A 126 10.70 -15.80 15.07
CA THR A 126 11.59 -15.58 13.92
C THR A 126 10.93 -14.68 12.87
N VAL A 127 11.63 -13.61 12.47
CA VAL A 127 11.25 -12.68 11.39
C VAL A 127 11.99 -12.99 10.07
N ASP A 128 12.64 -14.15 9.98
CA ASP A 128 13.58 -14.52 8.92
C ASP A 128 12.96 -14.57 7.51
N SER A 129 11.64 -14.63 7.39
CA SER A 129 10.92 -14.62 6.11
C SER A 129 10.58 -13.21 5.58
N ILE A 130 10.80 -12.15 6.35
CA ILE A 130 10.43 -10.78 5.94
C ILE A 130 11.55 -10.14 5.11
N ASP A 131 11.26 -9.87 3.83
CA ASP A 131 12.14 -9.09 2.96
C ASP A 131 12.01 -7.58 3.27
N LEU A 132 12.76 -7.11 4.28
CA LEU A 132 12.79 -5.72 4.71
C LEU A 132 13.12 -4.74 3.57
N TYR A 133 13.99 -5.14 2.63
CA TYR A 133 14.33 -4.30 1.49
C TYR A 133 13.09 -4.06 0.62
N THR A 134 12.32 -5.11 0.34
CA THR A 134 11.07 -5.01 -0.41
C THR A 134 10.06 -4.13 0.33
N LEU A 135 9.91 -4.27 1.65
CA LEU A 135 8.98 -3.43 2.42
C LEU A 135 9.35 -1.94 2.35
N LEU A 136 10.61 -1.59 2.57
CA LEU A 136 11.09 -0.20 2.53
C LEU A 136 10.99 0.39 1.13
N LYS A 137 11.25 -0.41 0.09
CA LYS A 137 11.07 -0.01 -1.30
C LYS A 137 9.61 0.31 -1.59
N VAL A 138 8.68 -0.58 -1.21
CA VAL A 138 7.25 -0.37 -1.43
C VAL A 138 6.73 0.85 -0.64
N ALA A 139 7.18 1.03 0.60
CA ALA A 139 6.86 2.23 1.38
C ALA A 139 7.26 3.51 0.63
N GLY A 140 8.49 3.57 0.08
CA GLY A 140 8.94 4.73 -0.71
C GLY A 140 8.17 4.92 -2.01
N GLN A 141 7.73 3.84 -2.67
CA GLN A 141 6.88 3.93 -3.86
C GLN A 141 5.50 4.52 -3.52
N ILE A 142 4.89 4.12 -2.41
CA ILE A 142 3.61 4.65 -1.94
C ILE A 142 3.75 6.11 -1.51
N GLU A 143 4.81 6.46 -0.78
CA GLU A 143 5.10 7.85 -0.41
C GLU A 143 5.25 8.73 -1.65
N THR A 144 5.95 8.25 -2.69
CA THR A 144 6.08 8.97 -3.97
C THR A 144 4.74 9.11 -4.68
N LEU A 145 3.94 8.03 -4.74
CA LEU A 145 2.61 8.04 -5.36
C LEU A 145 1.70 9.09 -4.72
N LEU A 146 1.74 9.20 -3.39
CA LEU A 146 0.92 10.13 -2.61
C LEU A 146 1.52 11.54 -2.51
N GLY A 147 2.71 11.78 -3.09
CA GLY A 147 3.40 13.07 -3.00
C GLY A 147 3.90 13.42 -1.59
N LEU A 148 4.15 12.41 -0.77
CA LEU A 148 4.66 12.51 0.61
C LEU A 148 6.19 12.46 0.68
N ALA A 149 6.84 12.03 -0.41
CA ALA A 149 8.29 12.00 -0.47
C ALA A 149 8.85 13.43 -0.49
N GLU A 150 9.43 13.88 0.62
CA GLU A 150 10.25 15.08 0.68
C GLU A 150 11.42 14.93 -0.32
N HIS A 151 11.41 15.71 -1.40
CA HIS A 151 12.60 15.83 -2.24
C HIS A 151 13.69 16.52 -1.43
N THR A 152 14.60 15.74 -0.85
CA THR A 152 15.81 16.30 -0.24
C THR A 152 16.60 17.00 -1.34
N LYS A 153 16.37 18.31 -1.49
CA LYS A 153 17.24 19.17 -2.28
C LYS A 153 18.53 19.30 -1.48
N PHE A 154 19.51 18.48 -1.80
CA PHE A 154 20.88 18.78 -1.42
C PHE A 154 21.23 20.14 -2.04
N LYS A 155 21.34 21.16 -1.19
CA LYS A 155 21.91 22.46 -1.53
C LYS A 155 23.42 22.39 -1.42
#